data_AF-A0A6P1Y220-F1
#
_entry.id   AF-A0A6P1Y220-F1
#
_cell.length_a   1.000
_cell.length_b   1.000
_cell.length_c   1.000
_cell.angle_alpha   90.00
_cell.angle_beta   90.00
_cell.angle_gamma   90.00
#
_symmetry.space_group_name_H-M   'P 1'
#
loop_
_entity.id
_entity.type
_entity.pdbx_description
1 polymer ?
#
loop_
_entity_poly.entity_id
_entity_poly.type
_entity_poly.pdbx_seq_one_letter_code
_entity_poly.pdbx_strand_id
1 'polypeptide(L)'
;MALFFRVCSGLSFVFSLLLIVNNMHGLAFVGSVAGVIFSSALTYAQLKLNRKRTYISLVFTRKLFDYWPFVMIACFICSRALVEHSPYTMDAILALLWFGIFILKSRTVHYLRNKNLQKYFPDIKPIQKKKIFSRKGKKLRERIKIILTELRNKKTIKEIIKQVLIELLEWVDAAFYAIFFVLLVNIFIFQVYRIPSESMVPEFMIGDTVIGVKTPSGPFFPLSSFRLPQWKKYQRGDIVILNNPNYPDTPKARLKTFMSQLVYMLTLARVNLNTDDNGKPKADPLVKRVTGLPGEKLMLVDGVLYVKHRGDTEFLPVEEDSLYANWDLASLPISERRLIKDIYIGSEELRIMEAVESQRKALNLNDAVKQTESLVNRLSLLKGNNDTAAAADFLQEAEYEMSALFRANDTISREILTTNGGLAWFRSFMTSWVPYWQSGDTQDASLYEKRFAQLNALIKLCFGKIIIRNIELFRANATAEQFINDEVRNSLLQEAQTYAFYLAWTNQRNMNVFPAGQDEYIPENAYFMMGDNRFNSTDMRHSTVFKLTSVDKNDVQSIRFLSNIEPKYVPAEKILGTTILRVFPFSRFGAL
;
A
#
# COMPACT_ATOMS: atom_id res chain seq x y z
N MET A 1 -11.54 -31.88 -38.69
CA MET A 1 -10.71 -30.65 -38.81
C MET A 1 -11.48 -29.42 -39.28
N ALA A 2 -12.17 -29.44 -40.43
CA ALA A 2 -12.88 -28.25 -40.93
C ALA A 2 -13.89 -27.67 -39.93
N LEU A 3 -14.65 -28.54 -39.22
CA LEU A 3 -15.55 -28.14 -38.14
C LEU A 3 -14.79 -27.47 -36.97
N PHE A 4 -13.67 -28.04 -36.54
CA PHE A 4 -12.85 -27.50 -35.45
C PHE A 4 -12.35 -26.07 -35.75
N PHE A 5 -11.85 -25.81 -36.95
CA PHE A 5 -11.43 -24.47 -37.34
C PHE A 5 -12.60 -23.47 -37.38
N ARG A 6 -13.79 -23.91 -37.84
CA ARG A 6 -15.02 -23.08 -37.81
C ARG A 6 -15.47 -22.75 -36.39
N VAL A 7 -15.32 -23.69 -35.46
CA VAL A 7 -15.58 -23.45 -34.03
C VAL A 7 -14.62 -22.38 -33.49
N CYS A 8 -13.34 -22.44 -33.86
CA CYS A 8 -12.36 -21.43 -33.44
C CYS A 8 -12.72 -20.03 -33.96
N SER A 9 -13.06 -19.90 -35.25
CA SER A 9 -13.47 -18.61 -35.81
C SER A 9 -14.78 -18.10 -35.20
N GLY A 10 -15.76 -18.97 -34.97
CA GLY A 10 -17.02 -18.63 -34.31
C GLY A 10 -16.80 -18.12 -32.89
N LEU A 11 -15.93 -18.78 -32.12
CA LEU A 11 -15.56 -18.36 -30.78
C LEU A 11 -14.91 -16.95 -30.78
N SER A 12 -14.06 -16.66 -31.76
CA SER A 12 -13.44 -15.33 -31.94
C SER A 12 -14.48 -14.23 -32.20
N PHE A 13 -15.49 -14.51 -33.02
CA PHE A 13 -16.61 -13.59 -33.26
C PHE A 13 -17.43 -13.36 -32.00
N VAL A 14 -17.80 -14.45 -31.30
CA VAL A 14 -18.56 -14.36 -30.04
C VAL A 14 -17.80 -13.52 -29.02
N PHE A 15 -16.50 -13.77 -28.83
CA PHE A 15 -15.65 -12.96 -27.96
C PHE A 15 -15.70 -11.48 -28.33
N SER A 16 -15.52 -11.15 -29.62
CA SER A 16 -15.45 -9.77 -30.10
C SER A 16 -16.79 -9.03 -29.93
N LEU A 17 -17.92 -9.70 -30.14
CA LEU A 17 -19.25 -9.13 -29.94
C LEU A 17 -19.55 -8.89 -28.46
N LEU A 18 -19.14 -9.81 -27.59
CA LEU A 18 -19.34 -9.71 -26.14
C LEU A 18 -18.58 -8.54 -25.50
N LEU A 19 -17.55 -7.98 -26.14
CA LEU A 19 -16.80 -6.83 -25.60
C LEU A 19 -17.65 -5.56 -25.40
N ILE A 20 -18.71 -5.37 -26.19
CA ILE A 20 -19.62 -4.21 -26.09
C ILE A 20 -20.80 -4.51 -25.15
N VAL A 21 -21.13 -5.79 -24.93
CA VAL A 21 -22.31 -6.17 -24.15
C VAL A 21 -22.17 -5.70 -22.72
N ASN A 22 -23.17 -4.96 -22.24
CA ASN A 22 -23.18 -4.31 -20.92
C ASN A 22 -21.97 -3.38 -20.69
N ASN A 23 -21.40 -2.81 -21.77
CA ASN A 23 -20.23 -1.92 -21.74
C ASN A 23 -20.15 -1.03 -22.99
N MET A 24 -21.15 -0.16 -23.18
CA MET A 24 -21.23 0.70 -24.36
C MET A 24 -20.50 2.03 -24.15
N HIS A 25 -19.21 2.07 -24.50
CA HIS A 25 -18.46 3.32 -24.63
C HIS A 25 -17.49 3.25 -25.83
N GLY A 26 -16.93 4.38 -26.24
CA GLY A 26 -16.17 4.51 -27.50
C GLY A 26 -15.01 3.51 -27.65
N LEU A 27 -14.23 3.27 -26.60
CA LEU A 27 -13.10 2.33 -26.65
C LEU A 27 -13.55 0.86 -26.73
N ALA A 28 -14.66 0.49 -26.09
CA ALA A 28 -15.26 -0.83 -26.25
C ALA A 28 -15.74 -1.08 -27.68
N PHE A 29 -16.33 -0.07 -28.32
CA PHE A 29 -16.70 -0.15 -29.73
C PHE A 29 -15.47 -0.38 -30.62
N VAL A 30 -14.40 0.42 -30.43
CA VAL A 30 -13.14 0.24 -31.16
C VAL A 30 -12.55 -1.16 -30.95
N GLY A 31 -12.51 -1.65 -29.70
CA GLY A 31 -11.99 -2.97 -29.36
C GLY A 31 -12.78 -4.10 -30.03
N SER A 32 -14.11 -4.01 -30.01
CA SER A 32 -14.99 -4.98 -30.66
C SER A 32 -14.90 -4.96 -32.18
N VAL A 33 -14.88 -3.78 -32.81
CA VAL A 33 -14.69 -3.64 -34.27
C VAL A 33 -13.34 -4.24 -34.69
N ALA A 34 -12.27 -3.93 -33.98
CA ALA A 34 -10.96 -4.53 -34.23
C ALA A 34 -10.99 -6.07 -34.09
N GLY A 35 -11.67 -6.58 -33.07
CA GLY A 35 -11.86 -8.02 -32.86
C GLY A 35 -12.65 -8.68 -33.99
N VAL A 36 -13.72 -8.04 -34.47
CA VAL A 36 -14.55 -8.51 -35.59
C VAL A 36 -13.75 -8.52 -36.89
N ILE A 37 -12.94 -7.48 -37.16
CA ILE A 37 -12.05 -7.42 -38.32
C ILE A 37 -11.06 -8.58 -38.28
N PHE A 38 -10.43 -8.83 -37.13
CA PHE A 38 -9.50 -9.94 -36.96
C PHE A 38 -10.19 -11.30 -37.14
N SER A 39 -11.37 -11.48 -36.56
CA SER A 39 -12.17 -12.71 -36.67
C SER A 39 -12.60 -12.98 -38.12
N SER A 40 -12.90 -11.92 -38.87
CA SER A 40 -13.18 -11.98 -40.31
C SER A 40 -11.94 -12.39 -41.11
N ALA A 41 -10.78 -11.82 -40.79
CA ALA A 41 -9.50 -12.20 -41.42
C ALA A 41 -9.14 -13.67 -41.14
N LEU A 42 -9.35 -14.15 -39.91
CA LEU A 42 -9.15 -15.55 -39.51
C LEU A 42 -10.04 -16.49 -40.32
N THR A 43 -11.33 -16.15 -40.46
CA THR A 43 -12.31 -16.91 -41.25
C THR A 43 -11.93 -16.91 -42.73
N TYR A 44 -11.56 -15.75 -43.28
CA TYR A 44 -11.12 -15.63 -44.67
C TYR A 44 -9.87 -16.48 -44.95
N ALA A 45 -8.88 -16.47 -44.04
CA ALA A 45 -7.68 -17.26 -44.17
C ALA A 45 -7.99 -18.77 -44.20
N GLN A 46 -8.89 -19.22 -43.33
CA GLN A 46 -9.36 -20.60 -43.30
C GLN A 46 -10.10 -21.00 -44.59
N LEU A 47 -11.01 -20.16 -45.10
CA LEU A 47 -11.71 -20.41 -46.37
C LEU A 47 -10.72 -20.48 -47.53
N LYS A 48 -9.75 -19.56 -47.57
CA LYS A 48 -8.69 -19.54 -48.57
C LYS A 48 -7.79 -20.77 -48.49
N LEU A 49 -7.46 -21.25 -47.28
CA LEU A 49 -6.71 -22.49 -47.07
C LEU A 49 -7.48 -23.71 -47.60
N ASN A 50 -8.77 -23.80 -47.28
CA ASN A 50 -9.63 -24.90 -47.75
C ASN A 50 -9.80 -24.90 -49.27
N ARG A 51 -9.90 -23.72 -49.90
CA ARG A 51 -10.11 -23.57 -51.35
C ARG A 51 -8.82 -23.74 -52.16
N LYS A 52 -7.73 -23.06 -51.77
CA LYS A 52 -6.49 -23.02 -52.57
C LYS A 52 -5.49 -24.12 -52.20
N ARG A 53 -5.54 -24.65 -50.97
CA ARG A 53 -4.61 -25.67 -50.44
C ARG A 53 -3.14 -25.38 -50.78
N THR A 54 -2.69 -24.12 -50.64
CA THR A 54 -1.28 -23.75 -50.88
C THR A 54 -0.51 -23.63 -49.58
N TYR A 55 0.81 -23.86 -49.64
CA TYR A 55 1.68 -23.67 -48.48
C TYR A 55 1.63 -22.23 -47.94
N ILE A 56 1.49 -21.24 -48.83
CA ILE A 56 1.39 -19.82 -48.45
C ILE A 56 0.10 -19.55 -47.67
N SER A 57 -1.05 -20.09 -48.10
CA SER A 57 -2.30 -19.93 -47.34
C SER A 57 -2.24 -20.63 -45.99
N LEU A 58 -1.49 -21.74 -45.88
CA LEU A 58 -1.29 -22.44 -44.62
C LEU A 58 -0.44 -21.65 -43.65
N VAL A 59 0.71 -21.11 -44.10
CA VAL A 59 1.59 -20.27 -43.28
C VAL A 59 0.83 -19.02 -42.79
N PHE A 60 0.07 -18.38 -43.67
CA PHE A 60 -0.74 -17.22 -43.30
C PHE A 60 -1.81 -17.56 -42.25
N THR A 61 -2.54 -18.67 -42.46
CA THR A 61 -3.57 -19.13 -41.50
C THR A 61 -2.94 -19.47 -40.14
N ARG A 62 -1.80 -20.17 -40.15
CA ARG A 62 -1.05 -20.50 -38.94
C ARG A 62 -0.65 -19.24 -38.18
N LYS A 63 -0.13 -18.23 -38.88
CA LYS A 63 0.30 -16.98 -38.28
C LYS A 63 -0.85 -16.21 -37.61
N LEU A 64 -2.04 -16.18 -38.23
CA LEU A 64 -3.22 -15.59 -37.61
C LEU A 64 -3.64 -16.34 -36.34
N PHE A 65 -3.66 -17.68 -36.36
CA PHE A 65 -3.94 -18.46 -35.15
C PHE A 65 -2.87 -18.28 -34.07
N ASP A 66 -1.61 -18.09 -34.46
CA ASP A 66 -0.52 -17.82 -33.53
C ASP A 66 -0.74 -16.49 -32.77
N TYR A 67 -1.21 -15.43 -33.43
CA TYR A 67 -1.56 -14.13 -32.80
C TYR A 67 -2.95 -14.05 -32.17
N TRP A 68 -3.80 -15.06 -32.34
CA TRP A 68 -5.21 -14.98 -31.95
C TRP A 68 -5.44 -14.61 -30.47
N PRO A 69 -4.79 -15.25 -29.47
CA PRO A 69 -4.96 -14.83 -28.07
C PRO A 69 -4.49 -13.39 -27.79
N PHE A 70 -3.45 -12.94 -28.50
CA PHE A 70 -2.82 -11.62 -28.31
C PHE A 70 -3.73 -10.49 -28.77
N VAL A 71 -4.37 -10.67 -29.93
CA VAL A 71 -5.33 -9.68 -30.44
C VAL A 71 -6.56 -9.64 -29.53
N MET A 72 -7.06 -10.80 -29.09
CA MET A 72 -8.26 -10.85 -28.24
C MET A 72 -8.02 -10.20 -26.87
N ILE A 73 -6.87 -10.40 -26.23
CA ILE A 73 -6.57 -9.70 -24.97
C ILE A 73 -6.36 -8.20 -25.17
N ALA A 74 -5.75 -7.78 -26.28
CA ALA A 74 -5.58 -6.36 -26.60
C ALA A 74 -6.95 -5.68 -26.80
N CYS A 75 -7.85 -6.31 -27.57
CA CYS A 75 -9.22 -5.86 -27.73
C CYS A 75 -9.96 -5.79 -26.38
N PHE A 76 -9.77 -6.77 -25.51
CA PHE A 76 -10.34 -6.77 -24.15
C PHE A 76 -9.83 -5.59 -23.32
N ILE A 77 -8.51 -5.40 -23.24
CA ILE A 77 -7.89 -4.29 -22.49
C ILE A 77 -8.40 -2.95 -23.01
N CYS A 78 -8.44 -2.77 -24.34
CA CYS A 78 -9.02 -1.57 -24.95
C CYS A 78 -10.48 -1.39 -24.55
N SER A 79 -11.27 -2.46 -24.54
CA SER A 79 -12.69 -2.38 -24.17
C SER A 79 -12.93 -2.11 -22.69
N ARG A 80 -11.95 -2.33 -21.81
CA ARG A 80 -12.10 -2.06 -20.36
C ARG A 80 -11.34 -0.82 -19.90
N ALA A 81 -10.58 -0.19 -20.79
CA ALA A 81 -9.91 1.06 -20.50
C ALA A 81 -10.96 2.14 -20.15
N LEU A 82 -10.74 2.84 -19.04
CA LEU A 82 -11.58 3.95 -18.56
C LEU A 82 -13.01 3.57 -18.12
N VAL A 83 -13.30 2.29 -17.88
CA VAL A 83 -14.60 1.86 -17.32
C VAL A 83 -14.64 2.01 -15.80
N GLU A 84 -15.69 2.64 -15.27
CA GLU A 84 -15.93 2.82 -13.82
C GLU A 84 -16.18 1.50 -13.10
N HIS A 85 -17.21 0.76 -13.53
CA HIS A 85 -17.56 -0.54 -12.97
C HIS A 85 -17.71 -1.55 -14.11
N SER A 86 -16.68 -2.37 -14.32
CA SER A 86 -16.77 -3.43 -15.31
C SER A 86 -17.70 -4.56 -14.81
N PRO A 87 -18.62 -5.05 -15.65
CA PRO A 87 -19.56 -6.11 -15.29
C PRO A 87 -18.81 -7.42 -15.01
N TYR A 88 -18.72 -7.79 -13.73
CA TYR A 88 -17.96 -8.95 -13.25
C TYR A 88 -18.28 -10.24 -14.01
N THR A 89 -19.56 -10.52 -14.22
CA THR A 89 -20.02 -11.75 -14.90
C THR A 89 -19.56 -11.81 -16.36
N MET A 90 -19.63 -10.68 -17.08
CA MET A 90 -19.16 -10.60 -18.46
C MET A 90 -17.64 -10.68 -18.54
N ASP A 91 -16.93 -10.07 -17.59
CA ASP A 91 -15.47 -10.20 -17.50
C ASP A 91 -15.04 -11.64 -17.23
N ALA A 92 -15.74 -12.35 -16.35
CA ALA A 92 -15.50 -13.77 -16.10
C ALA A 92 -15.71 -14.61 -17.37
N ILE A 93 -16.82 -14.39 -18.08
CA ILE A 93 -17.11 -15.08 -19.35
C ILE A 93 -16.01 -14.80 -20.38
N LEU A 94 -15.65 -13.53 -20.58
CA LEU A 94 -14.60 -13.14 -21.53
C LEU A 94 -13.24 -13.71 -21.14
N ALA A 95 -12.86 -13.68 -19.86
CA ALA A 95 -11.62 -14.27 -19.39
C ALA A 95 -11.59 -15.80 -19.65
N LEU A 96 -12.68 -16.51 -19.33
CA LEU A 96 -12.82 -17.94 -19.61
C LEU A 96 -12.75 -18.26 -21.11
N LEU A 97 -13.43 -17.47 -21.95
CA LEU A 97 -13.35 -17.58 -23.40
C LEU A 97 -11.92 -17.36 -23.88
N TRP A 98 -11.21 -16.37 -23.32
CA TRP A 98 -9.81 -16.09 -23.66
C TRP A 98 -8.87 -17.26 -23.31
N PHE A 99 -9.04 -17.87 -22.12
CA PHE A 99 -8.31 -19.09 -21.77
C PHE A 99 -8.63 -20.24 -22.73
N GLY A 100 -9.90 -20.39 -23.12
CA GLY A 100 -10.33 -21.32 -24.16
C GLY A 100 -9.64 -21.07 -25.51
N ILE A 101 -9.56 -19.81 -25.94
CA ILE A 101 -8.84 -19.38 -27.14
C ILE A 101 -7.36 -19.75 -27.07
N PHE A 102 -6.72 -19.55 -25.91
CA PHE A 102 -5.32 -19.92 -25.70
C PHE A 102 -5.07 -21.43 -25.82
N ILE A 103 -5.94 -22.26 -25.25
CA ILE A 103 -5.88 -23.72 -25.35
C ILE A 103 -6.13 -24.17 -26.79
N LEU A 104 -7.17 -23.63 -27.44
CA LEU A 104 -7.52 -23.93 -28.82
C LEU A 104 -6.38 -23.53 -29.76
N LYS A 105 -5.74 -22.37 -29.57
CA LYS A 105 -4.55 -21.95 -30.31
C LYS A 105 -3.47 -23.02 -30.29
N SER A 106 -3.16 -23.59 -29.12
CA SER A 106 -2.16 -24.66 -29.00
C SER A 106 -2.50 -25.88 -29.87
N ARG A 107 -3.78 -26.30 -29.88
CA ARG A 107 -4.28 -27.41 -30.71
C ARG A 107 -4.27 -27.06 -32.20
N THR A 108 -4.69 -25.85 -32.58
CA THR A 108 -4.74 -25.40 -33.97
C THR A 108 -3.35 -25.33 -34.59
N VAL A 109 -2.39 -24.77 -33.85
CA VAL A 109 -0.98 -24.67 -34.29
C VAL A 109 -0.35 -26.05 -34.38
N HIS A 110 -0.72 -27.00 -33.52
CA HIS A 110 -0.29 -28.39 -33.64
C HIS A 110 -0.72 -29.01 -34.98
N TYR A 111 -1.98 -28.82 -35.41
CA TYR A 111 -2.45 -29.33 -36.72
C TYR A 111 -1.73 -28.67 -37.91
N LEU A 112 -1.45 -27.37 -37.82
CA LEU A 112 -0.80 -26.59 -38.89
C LEU A 112 0.74 -26.68 -38.88
N ARG A 113 1.33 -27.52 -38.00
CA ARG A 113 2.78 -27.66 -37.89
C ARG A 113 3.35 -28.45 -39.07
N ASN A 114 4.54 -28.07 -39.54
CA ASN A 114 5.15 -28.70 -40.72
C ASN A 114 5.32 -30.22 -40.61
N LYS A 115 5.58 -30.75 -39.41
CA LYS A 115 5.68 -32.21 -39.16
C LYS A 115 4.36 -32.95 -39.35
N ASN A 116 3.24 -32.27 -39.17
CA ASN A 116 1.90 -32.84 -39.22
C ASN A 116 1.19 -32.56 -40.56
N LEU A 117 1.84 -31.80 -41.46
CA LEU A 117 1.30 -31.46 -42.79
C LEU A 117 0.91 -32.70 -43.59
N GLN A 118 1.79 -33.70 -43.70
CA GLN A 118 1.50 -34.91 -44.47
C GLN A 118 0.29 -35.69 -43.94
N LYS A 119 0.04 -35.64 -42.62
CA LYS A 119 -1.08 -36.34 -41.98
C LYS A 119 -2.42 -35.65 -42.21
N TYR A 120 -2.45 -34.33 -42.15
CA TYR A 120 -3.70 -33.55 -42.11
C TYR A 120 -3.98 -32.74 -43.37
N PHE A 121 -2.95 -32.46 -44.17
CA PHE A 121 -2.98 -31.72 -45.42
C PHE A 121 -2.01 -32.36 -46.45
N PRO A 122 -2.26 -33.60 -46.89
CA PRO A 122 -1.34 -34.36 -47.75
C PRO A 122 -1.04 -33.66 -49.09
N ASP A 123 -1.98 -32.84 -49.58
CA ASP A 123 -1.87 -32.14 -50.86
C ASP A 123 -0.92 -30.92 -50.82
N ILE A 124 -0.51 -30.48 -49.63
CA ILE A 124 0.29 -29.26 -49.45
C ILE A 124 1.77 -29.63 -49.35
N LYS A 125 2.50 -29.46 -50.46
CA LYS A 125 3.96 -29.64 -50.46
C LYS A 125 4.66 -28.42 -49.83
N PRO A 126 5.52 -28.61 -48.81
CA PRO A 126 6.28 -27.51 -48.23
C PRO A 126 7.30 -26.95 -49.22
N ILE A 127 7.48 -25.63 -49.21
CA ILE A 127 8.54 -24.98 -49.99
C ILE A 127 9.89 -25.38 -49.37
N GLN A 128 10.71 -26.13 -50.10
CA GLN A 128 12.08 -26.42 -49.67
C GLN A 128 12.86 -25.09 -49.61
N LYS A 129 13.33 -24.68 -48.42
CA LYS A 129 14.34 -23.61 -48.29
C LYS A 129 15.56 -24.08 -49.11
N LYS A 130 15.78 -23.53 -50.31
CA LYS A 130 17.06 -23.69 -51.03
C LYS A 130 18.15 -23.15 -50.12
N LYS A 131 18.92 -24.02 -49.47
CA LYS A 131 20.19 -23.65 -48.82
C LYS A 131 21.16 -23.23 -49.94
N ILE A 132 21.17 -21.95 -50.30
CA ILE A 132 22.14 -21.40 -51.28
C ILE A 132 23.56 -21.38 -50.68
N PHE A 133 23.70 -21.49 -49.36
CA PHE A 133 24.99 -21.52 -48.67
C PHE A 133 25.29 -22.86 -47.98
N SER A 134 25.58 -23.87 -48.77
CA SER A 134 26.56 -24.90 -48.38
C SER A 134 27.79 -24.71 -49.28
N ARG A 135 28.73 -23.87 -48.86
CA ARG A 135 29.98 -23.64 -49.60
C ARG A 135 31.18 -23.64 -48.66
N LYS A 136 31.33 -24.68 -47.83
CA LYS A 136 32.64 -24.99 -47.21
C LYS A 136 33.54 -25.57 -48.32
N GLY A 137 34.61 -24.87 -48.71
CA GLY A 137 35.66 -25.43 -49.59
C GLY A 137 36.27 -24.57 -50.70
N LYS A 138 35.84 -23.32 -50.98
CA LYS A 138 36.43 -22.50 -52.06
C LYS A 138 37.32 -21.34 -51.56
N LYS A 139 38.45 -21.11 -52.26
CA LYS A 139 39.43 -20.04 -52.00
C LYS A 139 38.79 -18.65 -52.01
N LEU A 140 39.21 -17.79 -51.09
CA LEU A 140 38.61 -16.47 -50.78
C LEU A 140 38.48 -15.54 -52.01
N ARG A 141 39.47 -15.57 -52.93
CA ARG A 141 39.45 -14.76 -54.17
C ARG A 141 38.30 -15.14 -55.12
N GLU A 142 37.97 -16.42 -55.26
CA GLU A 142 36.84 -16.84 -56.10
C GLU A 142 35.49 -16.44 -55.47
N ARG A 143 35.39 -16.50 -54.14
CA ARG A 143 34.19 -16.03 -53.43
C ARG A 143 33.96 -14.54 -53.67
N ILE A 144 35.00 -13.71 -53.55
CA ILE A 144 34.90 -12.26 -53.76
C ILE A 144 34.55 -11.95 -55.22
N LYS A 145 35.17 -12.63 -56.20
CA LYS A 145 34.89 -12.41 -57.63
C LYS A 145 33.45 -12.80 -58.00
N ILE A 146 32.93 -13.90 -57.44
CA ILE A 146 31.54 -14.33 -57.66
C ILE A 146 30.57 -13.38 -56.96
N ILE A 147 30.84 -12.96 -55.73
CA ILE A 147 30.01 -11.99 -54.98
C ILE A 147 29.94 -10.65 -55.74
N LEU A 148 31.07 -10.14 -56.25
CA LEU A 148 31.10 -8.91 -57.06
C LEU A 148 30.31 -9.06 -58.37
N THR A 149 30.33 -10.25 -58.99
CA THR A 149 29.57 -10.52 -60.22
C THR A 149 28.07 -10.66 -59.95
N GLU A 150 27.69 -11.24 -58.81
CA GLU A 150 26.30 -11.39 -58.35
C GLU A 150 25.69 -10.07 -57.83
N LEU A 151 26.50 -9.20 -57.21
CA LEU A 151 26.09 -7.85 -56.76
C LEU A 151 25.74 -6.92 -57.94
N ARG A 152 26.31 -7.16 -59.12
CA ARG A 152 25.96 -6.41 -60.35
C ARG A 152 24.53 -6.71 -60.84
N ASN A 153 23.94 -7.81 -60.39
CA ASN A 153 22.61 -8.23 -60.80
C ASN A 153 21.55 -7.69 -59.81
N LYS A 154 20.79 -6.65 -60.20
CA LYS A 154 19.75 -6.01 -59.36
C LYS A 154 18.74 -7.02 -58.77
N LYS A 155 18.54 -8.16 -59.44
CA LYS A 155 17.69 -9.27 -58.98
C LYS A 155 18.23 -9.93 -57.69
N THR A 156 19.54 -10.09 -57.57
CA THR A 156 20.21 -10.74 -56.41
C THR A 156 20.20 -9.84 -55.17
N ILE A 157 20.42 -8.52 -55.34
CA ILE A 157 20.31 -7.56 -54.22
C ILE A 157 18.89 -7.55 -53.65
N LYS A 158 17.87 -7.57 -54.51
CA LYS A 158 16.46 -7.63 -54.06
C LYS A 158 16.14 -8.91 -53.30
N GLU A 159 16.73 -10.05 -53.67
CA GLU A 159 16.57 -11.30 -52.92
C GLU A 159 17.29 -11.30 -51.58
N ILE A 160 18.50 -10.73 -51.51
CA ILE A 160 19.25 -10.57 -50.25
C ILE A 160 18.48 -9.66 -49.29
N ILE A 161 18.01 -8.49 -49.75
CA ILE A 161 17.20 -7.57 -48.94
C ILE A 161 15.93 -8.27 -48.45
N LYS A 162 15.25 -9.02 -49.33
CA LYS A 162 14.05 -9.79 -48.96
C LYS A 162 14.37 -10.84 -47.89
N GLN A 163 15.51 -11.53 -47.99
CA GLN A 163 15.92 -12.52 -47.00
C GLN A 163 16.25 -11.88 -45.64
N VAL A 164 16.99 -10.78 -45.64
CA VAL A 164 17.29 -10.01 -44.42
C VAL A 164 16.01 -9.49 -43.77
N LEU A 165 15.06 -8.97 -44.54
CA LEU A 165 13.75 -8.54 -44.03
C LEU A 165 12.95 -9.70 -43.42
N ILE A 166 12.98 -10.88 -44.03
CA ILE A 166 12.32 -12.08 -43.48
C ILE A 166 12.98 -12.49 -42.17
N GLU A 167 14.31 -12.54 -42.11
CA GLU A 167 15.05 -12.87 -40.90
C GLU A 167 14.76 -11.85 -39.79
N LEU A 168 14.76 -10.55 -40.10
CA LEU A 168 14.41 -9.49 -39.16
C LEU A 168 12.96 -9.63 -38.65
N LEU A 169 12.00 -9.96 -39.52
CA LEU A 169 10.63 -10.25 -39.12
C LEU A 169 10.52 -11.49 -38.23
N GLU A 170 11.32 -12.54 -38.46
CA GLU A 170 11.39 -13.72 -37.59
C GLU A 170 11.94 -13.35 -36.20
N TRP A 171 12.96 -12.50 -36.12
CA TRP A 171 13.50 -11.99 -34.85
C TRP A 171 12.51 -11.10 -34.10
N VAL A 172 11.85 -10.17 -34.78
CA VAL A 172 10.81 -9.31 -34.20
C VAL A 172 9.64 -10.15 -33.69
N ASP A 173 9.25 -11.18 -34.43
CA ASP A 173 8.20 -12.10 -34.01
C ASP A 173 8.58 -12.85 -32.74
N ALA A 174 9.79 -13.42 -32.69
CA ALA A 174 10.29 -14.11 -31.50
C ALA A 174 10.35 -13.17 -30.28
N ALA A 175 10.83 -11.94 -30.47
CA ALA A 175 10.86 -10.92 -29.42
C ALA A 175 9.45 -10.57 -28.92
N PHE A 176 8.48 -10.40 -29.82
CA PHE A 176 7.08 -10.15 -29.45
C PHE A 176 6.50 -11.27 -28.57
N TYR A 177 6.71 -12.54 -28.95
CA TYR A 177 6.27 -13.69 -28.14
C TYR A 177 6.93 -13.71 -26.77
N ALA A 178 8.24 -13.45 -26.70
CA ALA A 178 8.98 -13.43 -25.44
C ALA A 178 8.45 -12.33 -24.51
N ILE A 179 8.27 -11.11 -25.02
CA ILE A 179 7.74 -9.97 -24.27
C ILE A 179 6.34 -10.27 -23.74
N PHE A 180 5.45 -10.80 -24.58
CA PHE A 180 4.09 -11.11 -24.15
C PHE A 180 4.04 -12.26 -23.15
N PHE A 181 4.88 -13.28 -23.32
CA PHE A 181 4.97 -14.36 -22.34
C PHE A 181 5.42 -13.85 -20.97
N VAL A 182 6.47 -13.01 -20.94
CA VAL A 182 6.91 -12.34 -19.71
C VAL A 182 5.80 -11.47 -19.11
N LEU A 183 5.03 -10.77 -19.94
CA LEU A 183 3.89 -9.99 -19.48
C LEU A 183 2.83 -10.86 -18.78
N LEU A 184 2.45 -12.00 -19.37
CA LEU A 184 1.50 -12.93 -18.75
C LEU A 184 2.04 -13.51 -17.44
N VAL A 185 3.32 -13.90 -17.41
CA VAL A 185 3.98 -14.39 -16.19
C VAL A 185 3.92 -13.32 -15.09
N ASN A 186 4.17 -12.06 -15.42
CA ASN A 186 4.15 -10.98 -14.43
C ASN A 186 2.74 -10.60 -13.94
N ILE A 187 1.72 -10.78 -14.77
CA ILE A 187 0.32 -10.54 -14.38
C ILE A 187 -0.17 -11.67 -13.47
N PHE A 188 0.08 -12.94 -13.84
CA PHE A 188 -0.57 -14.09 -13.20
C PHE A 188 0.30 -14.90 -12.22
N ILE A 189 1.63 -14.86 -12.36
CA ILE A 189 2.54 -15.74 -11.64
C ILE A 189 3.33 -15.00 -10.57
N PHE A 190 4.30 -14.19 -10.95
CA PHE A 190 5.13 -13.45 -10.00
C PHE A 190 5.62 -12.14 -10.62
N GLN A 191 5.89 -11.14 -9.79
CA GLN A 191 6.49 -9.88 -10.24
C GLN A 191 7.65 -9.49 -9.33
N VAL A 192 8.67 -8.89 -9.93
CA VAL A 192 9.82 -8.34 -9.22
C VAL A 192 9.54 -6.88 -8.84
N TYR A 193 9.77 -6.54 -7.58
CA TYR A 193 9.57 -5.20 -7.03
C TYR A 193 10.84 -4.72 -6.34
N ARG A 194 11.13 -3.41 -6.44
CA ARG A 194 12.22 -2.77 -5.72
C ARG A 194 11.66 -1.99 -4.54
N ILE A 195 12.19 -2.21 -3.34
CA ILE A 195 11.76 -1.58 -2.09
C ILE A 195 12.18 -0.10 -2.10
N PRO A 196 11.23 0.85 -2.10
CA PRO A 196 11.54 2.27 -2.20
C PRO A 196 11.62 2.99 -0.84
N SER A 197 11.06 2.41 0.22
CA SER A 197 10.88 3.03 1.54
C SER A 197 11.36 2.13 2.69
N GLU A 198 11.43 2.71 3.88
CA GLU A 198 12.02 2.07 5.08
C GLU A 198 10.99 1.44 6.00
N SER A 199 9.72 1.42 5.61
CA SER A 199 8.66 0.93 6.49
C SER A 199 8.82 -0.55 6.88
N MET A 200 9.60 -1.32 6.12
CA MET A 200 9.89 -2.74 6.40
C MET A 200 11.29 -2.96 7.00
N VAL A 201 12.02 -1.91 7.38
CA VAL A 201 13.34 -2.06 8.03
C VAL A 201 13.12 -2.66 9.44
N PRO A 202 13.94 -3.64 9.89
CA PRO A 202 15.17 -4.13 9.26
C PRO A 202 14.98 -5.27 8.24
N GLU A 203 13.80 -5.87 8.13
CA GLU A 203 13.56 -7.01 7.23
C GLU A 203 13.86 -6.67 5.76
N PHE A 204 13.37 -5.53 5.26
CA PHE A 204 13.71 -5.03 3.93
C PHE A 204 14.29 -3.64 3.97
N MET A 205 15.50 -3.51 3.43
CA MET A 205 16.23 -2.25 3.34
C MET A 205 15.95 -1.57 2.01
N ILE A 206 16.12 -0.24 1.94
CA ILE A 206 15.92 0.51 0.68
C ILE A 206 16.81 -0.06 -0.42
N GLY A 207 16.19 -0.31 -1.58
CA GLY A 207 16.86 -0.81 -2.77
C GLY A 207 16.93 -2.33 -2.86
N ASP A 208 16.48 -3.06 -1.84
CA ASP A 208 16.27 -4.50 -1.92
C ASP A 208 15.25 -4.82 -3.01
N THR A 209 15.44 -5.97 -3.64
CA THR A 209 14.53 -6.47 -4.66
C THR A 209 13.78 -7.66 -4.11
N VAL A 210 12.46 -7.61 -4.13
CA VAL A 210 11.59 -8.69 -3.65
C VAL A 210 10.79 -9.30 -4.79
N ILE A 211 10.62 -10.62 -4.75
CA ILE A 211 9.76 -11.34 -5.70
C ILE A 211 8.42 -11.63 -5.03
N GLY A 212 7.37 -11.00 -5.56
CA GLY A 212 6.00 -11.20 -5.13
C GLY A 212 5.30 -12.26 -5.97
N VAL A 213 4.95 -13.40 -5.39
CA VAL A 213 4.13 -14.42 -6.05
C VAL A 213 2.67 -14.02 -5.96
N LYS A 214 2.00 -13.95 -7.11
CA LYS A 214 0.64 -13.41 -7.28
C LYS A 214 -0.40 -14.52 -7.41
N THR A 215 -0.03 -15.70 -7.94
CA THR A 215 -0.99 -16.78 -8.22
C THR A 215 -1.88 -17.15 -7.02
N PRO A 216 -1.34 -17.38 -5.80
CA PRO A 216 -2.16 -17.77 -4.65
C PRO A 216 -3.11 -16.66 -4.18
N SER A 217 -2.77 -15.40 -4.45
CA SER A 217 -3.54 -14.21 -4.09
C SER A 217 -4.79 -14.01 -4.96
N GLY A 218 -4.87 -14.68 -6.12
CA GLY A 218 -5.97 -14.52 -7.07
C GLY A 218 -5.83 -13.23 -7.88
N PRO A 219 -4.87 -13.16 -8.83
CA PRO A 219 -4.59 -11.95 -9.58
C PRO A 219 -5.78 -11.53 -10.45
N PHE A 220 -5.96 -10.22 -10.60
CA PHE A 220 -6.97 -9.66 -11.50
C PHE A 220 -6.61 -9.90 -12.97
N PHE A 221 -7.64 -10.17 -13.76
CA PHE A 221 -7.51 -10.10 -15.20
C PHE A 221 -7.39 -8.63 -15.64
N PRO A 222 -6.56 -8.29 -16.64
CA PRO A 222 -6.13 -6.91 -16.90
C PRO A 222 -7.28 -5.91 -17.03
N LEU A 223 -7.25 -4.84 -16.24
CA LEU A 223 -8.26 -3.76 -16.23
C LEU A 223 -9.71 -4.23 -16.02
N SER A 224 -9.91 -5.38 -15.36
CA SER A 224 -11.25 -5.96 -15.17
C SER A 224 -11.59 -6.14 -13.70
N SER A 225 -12.88 -6.32 -13.40
CA SER A 225 -13.35 -6.68 -12.06
C SER A 225 -13.15 -8.17 -11.77
N PHE A 226 -12.90 -8.99 -12.80
CA PHE A 226 -12.72 -10.42 -12.65
C PHE A 226 -11.31 -10.73 -12.11
N ARG A 227 -11.27 -11.55 -11.07
CA ARG A 227 -10.04 -12.09 -10.50
C ARG A 227 -10.08 -13.61 -10.50
N LEU A 228 -8.92 -14.22 -10.63
CA LEU A 228 -8.79 -15.66 -10.39
C LEU A 228 -9.14 -15.99 -8.94
N PRO A 229 -9.67 -17.19 -8.65
CA PRO A 229 -9.95 -17.59 -7.28
C PRO A 229 -8.71 -17.51 -6.40
N GLN A 230 -8.84 -16.89 -5.24
CA GLN A 230 -7.78 -16.86 -4.23
C GLN A 230 -7.74 -18.19 -3.50
N TRP A 231 -6.55 -18.78 -3.43
CA TRP A 231 -6.32 -20.05 -2.74
C TRP A 231 -5.55 -19.87 -1.43
N LYS A 232 -4.83 -18.75 -1.26
CA LYS A 232 -4.09 -18.45 -0.03
C LYS A 232 -4.96 -17.68 0.97
N LYS A 233 -5.10 -18.23 2.18
CA LYS A 233 -5.47 -17.46 3.37
C LYS A 233 -4.17 -16.95 4.00
N TYR A 234 -4.12 -15.66 4.32
CA TYR A 234 -2.92 -15.07 4.89
C TYR A 234 -2.89 -15.31 6.40
N GLN A 235 -1.70 -15.54 6.91
CA GLN A 235 -1.45 -15.72 8.34
C GLN A 235 -0.73 -14.51 8.90
N ARG A 236 -0.76 -14.37 10.23
CA ARG A 236 0.02 -13.35 10.92
C ARG A 236 1.50 -13.54 10.58
N GLY A 237 2.21 -12.43 10.37
CA GLY A 237 3.62 -12.46 9.97
C GLY A 237 3.87 -12.62 8.47
N ASP A 238 2.88 -13.00 7.64
CA ASP A 238 3.03 -13.01 6.18
C ASP A 238 3.39 -11.61 5.67
N ILE A 239 4.40 -11.52 4.80
CA ILE A 239 4.72 -10.27 4.12
C ILE A 239 4.06 -10.25 2.74
N VAL A 240 3.27 -9.21 2.51
CA VAL A 240 2.41 -9.08 1.36
C VAL A 240 2.63 -7.77 0.61
N ILE A 241 2.37 -7.82 -0.69
CA ILE A 241 2.40 -6.68 -1.59
C ILE A 241 0.96 -6.28 -1.84
N LEU A 242 0.61 -5.02 -1.63
CA LEU A 242 -0.76 -4.53 -1.75
C LEU A 242 -0.85 -3.19 -2.48
N ASN A 243 -2.00 -2.93 -3.09
CA ASN A 243 -2.34 -1.59 -3.55
C ASN A 243 -2.58 -0.69 -2.33
N ASN A 244 -2.02 0.52 -2.36
CA ASN A 244 -2.18 1.46 -1.26
C ASN A 244 -3.65 1.93 -1.16
N PRO A 245 -4.34 1.71 -0.01
CA PRO A 245 -5.76 2.01 0.15
C PRO A 245 -6.06 3.51 0.20
N ASN A 246 -5.06 4.37 0.41
CA ASN A 246 -5.24 5.82 0.49
C ASN A 246 -5.38 6.49 -0.88
N TYR A 247 -5.04 5.79 -1.97
CA TYR A 247 -5.22 6.33 -3.31
C TYR A 247 -6.58 5.95 -3.89
N PRO A 248 -7.26 6.89 -4.57
CA PRO A 248 -8.56 6.65 -5.14
C PRO A 248 -8.48 5.65 -6.30
N ASP A 249 -9.39 4.68 -6.32
CA ASP A 249 -9.49 3.66 -7.36
C ASP A 249 -10.33 4.17 -8.54
N THR A 250 -9.79 5.15 -9.28
CA THR A 250 -10.45 5.69 -10.48
C THR A 250 -10.05 4.91 -11.74
N PRO A 251 -10.88 4.89 -12.80
CA PRO A 251 -10.55 4.19 -14.05
C PRO A 251 -9.28 4.72 -14.71
N LYS A 252 -9.06 6.04 -14.64
CA LYS A 252 -7.83 6.68 -15.14
C LYS A 252 -6.62 6.23 -14.32
N ALA A 253 -6.74 6.15 -13.00
CA ALA A 253 -5.66 5.67 -12.14
C ALA A 253 -5.33 4.18 -12.38
N ARG A 254 -6.34 3.32 -12.58
CA ARG A 254 -6.13 1.91 -12.95
C ARG A 254 -5.40 1.77 -14.28
N LEU A 255 -5.82 2.50 -15.31
CA LEU A 255 -5.16 2.50 -16.61
C LEU A 255 -3.73 3.03 -16.52
N LYS A 256 -3.50 4.16 -15.83
CA LYS A 256 -2.16 4.73 -15.62
C LYS A 256 -1.25 3.75 -14.88
N THR A 257 -1.77 3.09 -13.84
CA THR A 257 -1.02 2.08 -13.06
C THR A 257 -0.67 0.88 -13.94
N PHE A 258 -1.62 0.36 -14.72
CA PHE A 258 -1.38 -0.74 -15.66
C PHE A 258 -0.32 -0.38 -16.71
N MET A 259 -0.43 0.81 -17.33
CA MET A 259 0.55 1.29 -18.32
C MET A 259 1.93 1.54 -17.70
N SER A 260 1.98 2.10 -16.49
CA SER A 260 3.24 2.28 -15.76
C SER A 260 3.88 0.93 -15.45
N GLN A 261 3.09 -0.06 -15.01
CA GLN A 261 3.59 -1.41 -14.78
C GLN A 261 4.13 -2.03 -16.07
N LEU A 262 3.46 -1.86 -17.22
CA LEU A 262 3.99 -2.30 -18.52
C LEU A 262 5.36 -1.69 -18.81
N VAL A 263 5.50 -0.37 -18.65
CA VAL A 263 6.79 0.32 -18.86
C VAL A 263 7.84 -0.14 -17.86
N TYR A 264 7.48 -0.28 -16.59
CA TYR A 264 8.36 -0.79 -15.54
C TYR A 264 8.88 -2.20 -15.88
N MET A 265 7.99 -3.07 -16.38
CA MET A 265 8.36 -4.42 -16.82
C MET A 265 9.28 -4.40 -18.03
N LEU A 266 8.97 -3.62 -19.06
CA LEU A 266 9.77 -3.51 -20.28
C LEU A 266 11.13 -2.86 -20.05
N THR A 267 11.25 -2.01 -19.01
CA THR A 267 12.50 -1.34 -18.63
C THR A 267 13.26 -2.06 -17.52
N LEU A 268 12.87 -3.29 -17.17
CA LEU A 268 13.50 -4.09 -16.11
C LEU A 268 13.59 -3.33 -14.77
N ALA A 269 12.45 -2.83 -14.31
CA ALA A 269 12.32 -2.11 -13.04
C ALA A 269 13.10 -0.78 -12.94
N ARG A 270 13.58 -0.23 -14.07
CA ARG A 270 14.36 1.02 -14.08
C ARG A 270 13.50 2.28 -14.12
N VAL A 271 12.36 2.24 -14.82
CA VAL A 271 11.51 3.43 -15.00
C VAL A 271 10.15 3.18 -14.36
N ASN A 272 9.82 3.95 -13.32
CA ASN A 272 8.49 4.00 -12.75
C ASN A 272 7.81 5.32 -13.14
N LEU A 273 6.79 5.24 -13.98
CA LEU A 273 6.00 6.40 -14.44
C LEU A 273 4.78 6.68 -13.55
N ASN A 274 4.60 5.92 -12.47
CA ASN A 274 3.46 6.07 -11.59
C ASN A 274 3.68 7.27 -10.68
N THR A 275 3.26 8.45 -11.13
CA THR A 275 3.29 9.69 -10.34
C THR A 275 1.91 10.03 -9.79
N ASP A 276 1.87 10.70 -8.64
CA ASP A 276 0.68 11.37 -8.13
C ASP A 276 0.36 12.64 -8.96
N ASP A 277 -0.74 13.31 -8.62
CA ASP A 277 -1.19 14.53 -9.32
C ASP A 277 -0.19 15.70 -9.18
N ASN A 278 0.73 15.61 -8.21
CA ASN A 278 1.79 16.58 -7.94
C ASN A 278 3.12 16.21 -8.61
N GLY A 279 3.15 15.14 -9.43
CA GLY A 279 4.34 14.69 -10.14
C GLY A 279 5.34 13.91 -9.29
N LYS A 280 5.05 13.61 -8.02
CA LYS A 280 5.89 12.77 -7.17
C LYS A 280 5.61 11.28 -7.43
N PRO A 281 6.61 10.40 -7.35
CA PRO A 281 6.39 8.96 -7.46
C PRO A 281 5.36 8.48 -6.42
N LYS A 282 4.30 7.81 -6.89
CA LYS A 282 3.25 7.23 -6.08
C LYS A 282 3.83 6.06 -5.27
N ALA A 283 3.60 6.02 -3.96
CA ALA A 283 4.00 4.92 -3.09
C ALA A 283 3.04 3.74 -3.24
N ASP A 284 3.03 3.13 -4.43
CA ASP A 284 2.11 2.07 -4.83
C ASP A 284 2.80 1.14 -5.85
N PRO A 285 2.94 -0.16 -5.57
CA PRO A 285 2.39 -0.90 -4.42
C PRO A 285 3.20 -0.74 -3.12
N LEU A 286 2.56 -1.07 -2.00
CA LEU A 286 3.18 -1.17 -0.68
C LEU A 286 3.62 -2.60 -0.39
N VAL A 287 4.64 -2.75 0.46
CA VAL A 287 5.04 -4.02 1.06
C VAL A 287 4.86 -3.88 2.56
N LYS A 288 4.05 -4.76 3.17
CA LYS A 288 3.69 -4.73 4.59
C LYS A 288 3.57 -6.15 5.14
N ARG A 289 3.64 -6.28 6.46
CA ARG A 289 3.41 -7.52 7.19
C ARG A 289 1.98 -7.59 7.71
N VAL A 290 1.35 -8.75 7.61
CA VAL A 290 0.03 -9.02 8.18
C VAL A 290 0.15 -9.06 9.70
N THR A 291 -0.58 -8.16 10.36
CA THR A 291 -0.58 -7.97 11.83
C THR A 291 -1.98 -8.05 12.42
N GLY A 292 -3.02 -8.27 11.62
CA GLY A 292 -4.35 -8.61 12.10
C GLY A 292 -5.11 -9.45 11.10
N LEU A 293 -5.87 -10.40 11.62
CA LEU A 293 -6.60 -11.42 10.89
C LEU A 293 -8.12 -11.18 10.96
N PRO A 294 -8.89 -11.79 10.05
CA PRO A 294 -10.34 -11.80 10.14
C PRO A 294 -10.84 -12.28 11.52
N GLY A 295 -11.88 -11.64 12.04
CA GLY A 295 -12.47 -11.98 13.34
C GLY A 295 -11.75 -11.39 14.55
N GLU A 296 -10.73 -10.56 14.35
CA GLU A 296 -9.97 -9.91 15.42
C GLU A 296 -10.33 -8.43 15.61
N LYS A 297 -10.13 -7.97 16.85
CA LYS A 297 -9.97 -6.57 17.23
C LYS A 297 -8.53 -6.32 17.64
N LEU A 298 -8.01 -5.16 17.31
CA LEU A 298 -6.65 -4.76 17.58
C LEU A 298 -6.62 -3.50 18.43
N MET A 299 -5.56 -3.35 19.20
CA MET A 299 -5.25 -2.13 19.96
C MET A 299 -3.72 -2.03 20.04
N LEU A 300 -3.16 -0.84 19.92
CA LEU A 300 -1.73 -0.60 20.07
C LEU A 300 -1.53 0.33 21.27
N VAL A 301 -0.76 -0.08 22.27
CA VAL A 301 -0.50 0.73 23.46
C VAL A 301 0.96 0.58 23.85
N ASP A 302 1.66 1.70 24.06
CA ASP A 302 3.09 1.70 24.44
C ASP A 302 3.96 0.90 23.46
N GLY A 303 3.63 0.95 22.16
CA GLY A 303 4.32 0.18 21.13
C GLY A 303 4.05 -1.35 21.14
N VAL A 304 3.16 -1.84 22.00
CA VAL A 304 2.75 -3.25 22.07
C VAL A 304 1.40 -3.43 21.38
N LEU A 305 1.34 -4.38 20.44
CA LEU A 305 0.10 -4.75 19.76
C LEU A 305 -0.67 -5.76 20.61
N TYR A 306 -1.95 -5.50 20.80
CA TYR A 306 -2.90 -6.37 21.49
C TYR A 306 -3.98 -6.84 20.52
N VAL A 307 -4.47 -8.06 20.75
CA VAL A 307 -5.55 -8.69 19.98
C VAL A 307 -6.66 -9.16 20.92
N LYS A 308 -7.89 -9.11 20.43
CA LYS A 308 -9.07 -9.70 21.05
C LYS A 308 -9.88 -10.43 19.98
N HIS A 309 -10.15 -11.71 20.18
CA HIS A 309 -10.98 -12.48 19.25
C HIS A 309 -12.46 -12.40 19.66
N ARG A 310 -13.33 -12.81 18.73
CA ARG A 310 -14.75 -12.92 19.01
C ARG A 310 -15.00 -13.94 20.14
N GLY A 311 -15.56 -13.45 21.25
CA GLY A 311 -15.86 -14.26 22.43
C GLY A 311 -14.84 -14.14 23.56
N ASP A 312 -13.67 -13.56 23.31
CA ASP A 312 -12.71 -13.25 24.36
C ASP A 312 -13.26 -12.15 25.28
N THR A 313 -12.89 -12.19 26.56
CA THR A 313 -13.21 -11.12 27.52
C THR A 313 -12.18 -10.00 27.43
N GLU A 314 -10.91 -10.34 27.28
CA GLU A 314 -9.78 -9.42 27.43
C GLU A 314 -8.93 -9.31 26.15
N PHE A 315 -8.12 -8.24 26.08
CA PHE A 315 -7.11 -8.06 25.05
C PHE A 315 -5.78 -8.69 25.51
N LEU A 316 -5.19 -9.53 24.66
CA LEU A 316 -3.90 -10.17 24.93
C LEU A 316 -2.81 -9.61 24.02
N PRO A 317 -1.55 -9.49 24.50
CA PRO A 317 -0.45 -9.06 23.66
C PRO A 317 -0.19 -10.07 22.54
N VAL A 318 0.09 -9.57 21.35
CA VAL A 318 0.47 -10.39 20.19
C VAL A 318 1.96 -10.68 20.27
N GLU A 319 2.35 -11.79 20.90
CA GLU A 319 3.76 -12.16 21.09
C GLU A 319 4.52 -12.22 19.76
N GLU A 320 3.91 -12.76 18.71
CA GLU A 320 4.51 -12.81 17.37
C GLU A 320 4.84 -11.43 16.79
N ASP A 321 4.07 -10.38 17.11
CA ASP A 321 4.32 -9.03 16.58
C ASP A 321 5.65 -8.46 17.07
N SER A 322 6.03 -8.80 18.32
CA SER A 322 7.28 -8.35 18.95
C SER A 322 8.54 -8.91 18.27
N LEU A 323 8.42 -10.02 17.53
CA LEU A 323 9.53 -10.61 16.77
C LEU A 323 9.93 -9.76 15.55
N TYR A 324 8.99 -8.97 15.03
CA TYR A 324 9.17 -8.21 13.80
C TYR A 324 9.11 -6.70 14.01
N ALA A 325 8.37 -6.23 15.02
CA ALA A 325 8.23 -4.81 15.32
C ALA A 325 9.57 -4.20 15.77
N ASN A 326 10.03 -3.18 15.05
CA ASN A 326 11.19 -2.40 15.42
C ASN A 326 10.78 -0.94 15.67
N TRP A 327 11.08 -0.47 16.88
CA TRP A 327 10.88 0.91 17.33
C TRP A 327 12.20 1.70 17.43
N ASP A 328 13.35 1.03 17.53
CA ASP A 328 14.66 1.68 17.68
C ASP A 328 15.59 1.27 16.53
N LEU A 329 15.46 1.96 15.40
CA LEU A 329 16.38 1.78 14.28
C LEU A 329 17.80 2.28 14.59
N ALA A 330 17.97 3.18 15.55
CA ALA A 330 19.27 3.70 15.94
C ALA A 330 20.10 2.65 16.72
N SER A 331 19.44 1.65 17.32
CA SER A 331 20.08 0.50 17.95
C SER A 331 20.66 -0.53 16.98
N LEU A 332 20.30 -0.48 15.69
CA LEU A 332 20.75 -1.47 14.70
C LEU A 332 22.28 -1.46 14.50
N PRO A 333 22.88 -2.58 14.05
CA PRO A 333 24.30 -2.63 13.71
C PRO A 333 24.69 -1.55 12.69
N ILE A 334 25.93 -1.05 12.77
CA ILE A 334 26.45 0.01 11.88
C ILE A 334 26.33 -0.40 10.39
N SER A 335 26.52 -1.68 10.09
CA SER A 335 26.40 -2.25 8.74
C SER A 335 25.01 -2.07 8.12
N GLU A 336 23.97 -2.08 8.95
CA GLU A 336 22.57 -1.88 8.58
C GLU A 336 22.19 -0.40 8.62
N ARG A 337 22.58 0.32 9.68
CA ARG A 337 22.26 1.74 9.85
C ARG A 337 22.73 2.62 8.70
N ARG A 338 23.89 2.34 8.10
CA ARG A 338 24.39 3.08 6.93
C ARG A 338 23.48 2.95 5.69
N LEU A 339 22.57 1.98 5.66
CA LEU A 339 21.60 1.75 4.58
C LEU A 339 20.26 2.43 4.83
N ILE A 340 20.06 2.96 6.05
CA ILE A 340 18.90 3.73 6.46
C ILE A 340 19.20 5.20 6.17
N LYS A 341 18.28 5.87 5.48
CA LYS A 341 18.33 7.29 5.16
C LYS A 341 17.73 8.11 6.30
N ASP A 342 16.54 7.73 6.77
CA ASP A 342 15.76 8.56 7.69
C ASP A 342 15.47 7.81 9.01
N ILE A 343 15.94 8.37 10.13
CA ILE A 343 15.57 7.92 11.47
C ILE A 343 14.80 9.07 12.12
N TYR A 344 13.48 8.88 12.28
CA TYR A 344 12.60 9.93 12.81
C TYR A 344 12.73 10.13 14.33
N ILE A 345 12.92 9.02 15.06
CA ILE A 345 13.08 8.98 16.51
C ILE A 345 14.35 8.18 16.79
N GLY A 346 15.32 8.81 17.44
CA GLY A 346 16.53 8.14 17.91
C GLY A 346 16.30 7.39 19.22
N SER A 347 17.33 6.66 19.67
CA SER A 347 17.25 5.88 20.91
C SER A 347 16.99 6.75 22.14
N GLU A 348 17.51 7.97 22.18
CA GLU A 348 17.35 8.86 23.34
C GLU A 348 15.94 9.44 23.39
N GLU A 349 15.42 9.93 22.26
CA GLU A 349 14.04 10.38 22.15
C GLU A 349 13.05 9.25 22.48
N LEU A 350 13.33 8.01 22.05
CA LEU A 350 12.52 6.86 22.40
C LEU A 350 12.51 6.61 23.92
N ARG A 351 13.66 6.69 24.59
CA ARG A 351 13.73 6.54 26.06
C ARG A 351 12.92 7.60 26.79
N ILE A 352 12.92 8.84 26.29
CA ILE A 352 12.06 9.91 26.83
C ILE A 352 10.59 9.50 26.72
N MET A 353 10.17 8.95 25.57
CA MET A 353 8.80 8.45 25.42
C MET A 353 8.51 7.31 26.40
N GLU A 354 9.37 6.30 26.46
CA GLU A 354 9.21 5.13 27.34
C GLU A 354 9.21 5.51 28.82
N ALA A 355 9.90 6.58 29.21
CA ALA A 355 9.85 7.14 30.55
C ALA A 355 8.46 7.72 30.87
N VAL A 356 7.86 8.48 29.94
CA VAL A 356 6.47 8.95 30.08
C VAL A 356 5.48 7.79 30.13
N GLU A 357 5.68 6.77 29.29
CA GLU A 357 4.87 5.54 29.28
C GLU A 357 4.96 4.78 30.62
N SER A 358 6.15 4.74 31.21
CA SER A 358 6.37 4.13 32.53
C SER A 358 5.71 4.95 33.64
N GLN A 359 5.86 6.29 33.60
CA GLN A 359 5.27 7.20 34.57
C GLN A 359 3.74 7.15 34.54
N ARG A 360 3.12 7.22 33.35
CA ARG A 360 1.65 7.11 33.21
C ARG A 360 1.17 5.76 33.72
N LYS A 361 1.88 4.66 33.40
CA LYS A 361 1.51 3.32 33.81
C LYS A 361 1.52 3.15 35.33
N ALA A 362 2.50 3.76 36.00
CA ALA A 362 2.67 3.72 37.45
C ALA A 362 1.70 4.63 38.22
N LEU A 363 1.04 5.60 37.55
CA LEU A 363 0.15 6.53 38.21
C LEU A 363 -1.11 5.82 38.76
N ASN A 364 -1.29 5.87 40.06
CA ASN A 364 -2.55 5.51 40.70
C ASN A 364 -3.53 6.69 40.60
N LEU A 365 -4.68 6.48 39.95
CA LEU A 365 -5.67 7.55 39.76
C LEU A 365 -6.24 8.07 41.08
N ASN A 366 -6.42 7.23 42.11
CA ASN A 366 -6.91 7.70 43.42
C ASN A 366 -5.91 8.63 44.11
N ASP A 367 -4.61 8.37 43.95
CA ASP A 367 -3.59 9.28 44.49
C ASP A 367 -3.48 10.56 43.65
N ALA A 368 -3.72 10.48 42.35
CA ALA A 368 -3.84 11.66 41.50
C ALA A 368 -5.04 12.54 41.90
N VAL A 369 -6.19 11.96 42.29
CA VAL A 369 -7.33 12.71 42.84
C VAL A 369 -6.92 13.49 44.09
N LYS A 370 -6.28 12.83 45.06
CA LYS A 370 -5.80 13.51 46.29
C LYS A 370 -4.84 14.65 45.99
N GLN A 371 -3.92 14.46 45.04
CA GLN A 371 -2.99 15.51 44.62
C GLN A 371 -3.72 16.69 43.98
N THR A 372 -4.69 16.42 43.11
CA THR A 372 -5.57 17.42 42.51
C THR A 372 -6.30 18.23 43.59
N GLU A 373 -6.93 17.57 44.55
CA GLU A 373 -7.64 18.24 45.65
C GLU A 373 -6.69 19.10 46.49
N SER A 374 -5.49 18.59 46.77
CA SER A 374 -4.44 19.34 47.48
C SER A 374 -4.03 20.62 46.71
N LEU A 375 -3.88 20.54 45.38
CA LEU A 375 -3.56 21.70 44.55
C LEU A 375 -4.71 22.72 44.54
N VAL A 376 -5.95 22.26 44.41
CA VAL A 376 -7.14 23.14 44.46
C VAL A 376 -7.25 23.84 45.82
N ASN A 377 -7.03 23.12 46.92
CA ASN A 377 -7.04 23.70 48.27
C ASN A 377 -5.90 24.71 48.46
N ARG A 378 -4.70 24.40 47.97
CA ARG A 378 -3.56 25.34 47.97
C ARG A 378 -3.87 26.62 47.19
N LEU A 379 -4.48 26.49 46.01
CA LEU A 379 -4.90 27.65 45.22
C LEU A 379 -5.93 28.51 45.95
N SER A 380 -6.92 27.88 46.59
CA SER A 380 -7.96 28.59 47.35
C SER A 380 -7.35 29.46 48.46
N LEU A 381 -6.37 28.93 49.20
CA LEU A 381 -5.63 29.70 50.21
C LEU A 381 -4.82 30.85 49.58
N LEU A 382 -4.23 30.64 48.41
CA LEU A 382 -3.46 31.66 47.70
C LEU A 382 -4.36 32.77 47.12
N LYS A 383 -5.57 32.46 46.64
CA LYS A 383 -6.53 33.46 46.14
C LYS A 383 -7.10 34.31 47.27
N GLY A 384 -7.30 33.72 48.46
CA GLY A 384 -7.74 34.44 49.67
C GLY A 384 -9.22 34.85 49.70
N ASN A 385 -9.92 34.81 48.56
CA ASN A 385 -11.35 35.06 48.43
C ASN A 385 -12.04 33.87 47.75
N ASN A 386 -13.22 33.50 48.22
CA ASN A 386 -14.04 32.46 47.61
C ASN A 386 -14.80 33.02 46.40
N ASP A 387 -14.87 32.22 45.34
CA ASP A 387 -15.73 32.53 44.20
C ASP A 387 -17.21 32.44 44.61
N THR A 388 -18.01 33.41 44.18
CA THR A 388 -19.47 33.43 44.36
C THR A 388 -20.21 33.11 43.07
N ALA A 389 -19.53 33.17 41.93
CA ALA A 389 -20.03 32.77 40.62
C ALA A 389 -19.71 31.30 40.31
N ALA A 390 -20.44 30.72 39.35
CA ALA A 390 -20.09 29.43 38.76
C ALA A 390 -18.73 29.49 38.04
N ALA A 391 -18.19 28.33 37.65
CA ALA A 391 -16.94 28.26 36.91
C ALA A 391 -16.98 29.16 35.67
N ALA A 392 -16.11 30.16 35.63
CA ALA A 392 -15.96 31.03 34.47
C ALA A 392 -15.21 30.25 33.39
N ASP A 393 -15.86 29.91 32.28
CA ASP A 393 -15.15 29.28 31.17
C ASP A 393 -14.57 30.37 30.27
N PHE A 394 -13.29 30.66 30.49
CA PHE A 394 -12.56 31.68 29.74
C PHE A 394 -11.61 31.08 28.68
N LEU A 395 -11.60 29.75 28.50
CA LEU A 395 -10.85 29.08 27.43
C LEU A 395 -11.77 28.48 26.37
N GLN A 396 -11.45 28.71 25.10
CA GLN A 396 -12.05 28.03 23.96
C GLN A 396 -11.46 26.63 23.78
N GLU A 397 -12.15 25.79 23.01
CA GLU A 397 -11.75 24.40 22.72
C GLU A 397 -10.31 24.27 22.19
N ALA A 398 -9.87 25.19 21.32
CA ALA A 398 -8.53 25.21 20.77
C ALA A 398 -7.44 25.56 21.80
N GLU A 399 -7.80 26.26 22.88
CA GLU A 399 -6.87 26.73 23.91
C GLU A 399 -6.53 25.63 24.93
N TYR A 400 -7.31 24.54 24.95
CA TYR A 400 -6.98 23.31 25.67
C TYR A 400 -5.94 22.42 24.93
N GLU A 401 -5.49 22.82 23.74
CA GLU A 401 -4.37 22.15 23.06
C GLU A 401 -3.09 22.27 23.89
N MET A 402 -2.36 21.17 24.07
CA MET A 402 -1.19 21.06 24.96
C MET A 402 -0.22 22.26 24.84
N SER A 403 0.18 22.62 23.62
CA SER A 403 1.14 23.69 23.41
C SER A 403 0.53 25.08 23.64
N ALA A 404 -0.73 25.29 23.24
CA ALA A 404 -1.47 26.53 23.51
C ALA A 404 -1.67 26.75 25.01
N LEU A 405 -2.19 25.75 25.72
CA LEU A 405 -2.48 25.79 27.15
C LEU A 405 -1.23 26.13 27.97
N PHE A 406 -0.13 25.43 27.74
CA PHE A 406 1.11 25.65 28.49
C PHE A 406 1.81 26.94 28.08
N ARG A 407 1.63 27.46 26.87
CA ARG A 407 2.11 28.81 26.51
C ARG A 407 1.35 29.90 27.25
N ALA A 408 0.05 29.72 27.48
CA ALA A 408 -0.81 30.67 28.17
C ALA A 408 -0.79 30.53 29.71
N ASN A 409 0.09 29.70 30.28
CA ASN A 409 0.12 29.37 31.71
C ASN A 409 0.11 30.60 32.63
N ASP A 410 0.84 31.64 32.28
CA ASP A 410 0.99 32.87 33.06
C ASP A 410 -0.23 33.79 32.92
N THR A 411 -0.81 33.92 31.73
CA THR A 411 -2.08 34.61 31.51
C THR A 411 -3.21 33.93 32.30
N ILE A 412 -3.35 32.62 32.16
CA ILE A 412 -4.35 31.81 32.88
C ILE A 412 -4.16 31.95 34.40
N SER A 413 -2.91 31.96 34.89
CA SER A 413 -2.62 32.16 36.31
C SER A 413 -3.16 33.52 36.83
N ARG A 414 -3.03 34.59 36.02
CA ARG A 414 -3.55 35.92 36.36
C ARG A 414 -5.07 35.93 36.33
N GLU A 415 -5.70 35.35 35.32
CA GLU A 415 -7.15 35.28 35.17
C GLU A 415 -7.82 34.49 36.30
N ILE A 416 -7.20 33.39 36.73
CA ILE A 416 -7.65 32.62 37.91
C ILE A 416 -7.67 33.50 39.16
N LEU A 417 -6.69 34.38 39.35
CA LEU A 417 -6.64 35.29 40.50
C LEU A 417 -7.69 36.39 40.41
N THR A 418 -7.84 37.02 39.24
CA THR A 418 -8.65 38.25 39.08
C THR A 418 -10.12 37.99 38.80
N THR A 419 -10.50 36.84 38.25
CA THR A 419 -11.88 36.53 37.83
C THR A 419 -12.68 35.89 38.97
N ASN A 420 -13.92 36.35 39.17
CA ASN A 420 -14.91 35.66 40.01
C ASN A 420 -15.42 34.42 39.25
N GLY A 421 -15.14 33.23 39.77
CA GLY A 421 -15.36 31.95 39.08
C GLY A 421 -14.08 31.31 38.55
N GLY A 422 -12.91 31.95 38.72
CA GLY A 422 -11.61 31.43 38.27
C GLY A 422 -11.07 30.26 39.12
N LEU A 423 -11.31 30.26 40.44
CA LEU A 423 -11.01 29.11 41.31
C LEU A 423 -11.98 27.96 41.04
N ALA A 424 -13.25 28.26 40.77
CA ALA A 424 -14.24 27.27 40.34
C ALA A 424 -13.85 26.63 39.00
N TRP A 425 -13.38 27.42 38.04
CA TRP A 425 -12.81 26.90 36.78
C TRP A 425 -11.61 26.01 37.03
N PHE A 426 -10.63 26.45 37.84
CA PHE A 426 -9.44 25.63 38.13
C PHE A 426 -9.81 24.31 38.80
N ARG A 427 -10.75 24.33 39.75
CA ARG A 427 -11.29 23.12 40.38
C ARG A 427 -11.90 22.19 39.33
N SER A 428 -12.77 22.72 38.48
CA SER A 428 -13.38 21.96 37.39
C SER A 428 -12.32 21.35 36.48
N PHE A 429 -11.38 22.15 36.00
CA PHE A 429 -10.29 21.69 35.13
C PHE A 429 -9.49 20.56 35.78
N MET A 430 -9.17 20.66 37.06
CA MET A 430 -8.36 19.63 37.73
C MET A 430 -9.15 18.33 38.03
N THR A 431 -10.48 18.40 38.17
CA THR A 431 -11.33 17.29 38.69
C THR A 431 -12.35 16.72 37.70
N SER A 432 -12.55 17.32 36.52
CA SER A 432 -13.60 16.95 35.57
C SER A 432 -13.53 15.50 35.04
N TRP A 433 -12.36 14.87 35.10
CA TRP A 433 -12.14 13.47 34.74
C TRP A 433 -12.54 12.48 35.85
N VAL A 434 -12.56 12.93 37.11
CA VAL A 434 -12.73 12.08 38.30
C VAL A 434 -14.06 11.31 38.32
N PRO A 435 -15.23 11.91 37.99
CA PRO A 435 -16.51 11.22 38.09
C PRO A 435 -16.59 9.93 37.29
N TYR A 436 -16.04 9.92 36.06
CA TYR A 436 -15.99 8.71 35.24
C TYR A 436 -14.97 7.70 35.79
N TRP A 437 -13.75 8.15 36.12
CA TRP A 437 -12.68 7.23 36.52
C TRP A 437 -12.81 6.68 37.95
N GLN A 438 -13.78 7.15 38.71
CA GLN A 438 -14.23 6.56 39.98
C GLN A 438 -15.57 5.82 39.86
N SER A 439 -16.18 5.77 38.67
CA SER A 439 -17.43 5.04 38.44
C SER A 439 -17.19 3.54 38.19
N GLY A 440 -18.28 2.76 38.26
CA GLY A 440 -18.28 1.35 37.88
C GLY A 440 -18.04 1.12 36.38
N ASP A 441 -18.25 2.14 35.54
CA ASP A 441 -18.14 2.06 34.07
C ASP A 441 -16.69 1.91 33.59
N THR A 442 -15.72 2.14 34.47
CA THR A 442 -14.28 1.97 34.19
C THR A 442 -13.87 0.52 33.90
N GLN A 443 -14.72 -0.45 34.23
CA GLN A 443 -14.49 -1.86 33.91
C GLN A 443 -14.45 -2.10 32.40
N ASP A 444 -15.29 -1.39 31.65
CA ASP A 444 -15.39 -1.51 30.20
C ASP A 444 -14.34 -0.68 29.44
N ALA A 445 -13.61 0.20 30.16
CA ALA A 445 -12.56 1.01 29.55
C ALA A 445 -11.37 0.14 29.10
N SER A 446 -10.97 0.34 27.85
CA SER A 446 -9.81 -0.31 27.24
C SER A 446 -8.50 0.12 27.93
N LEU A 447 -7.45 -0.69 27.73
CA LEU A 447 -6.11 -0.33 28.22
C LEU A 447 -5.64 1.02 27.65
N TYR A 448 -5.94 1.29 26.37
CA TYR A 448 -5.65 2.58 25.74
C TYR A 448 -6.30 3.73 26.52
N GLU A 449 -7.59 3.65 26.80
CA GLU A 449 -8.33 4.70 27.51
C GLU A 449 -7.80 4.90 28.93
N LYS A 450 -7.55 3.81 29.67
CA LYS A 450 -6.96 3.86 31.02
C LYS A 450 -5.61 4.59 31.01
N ARG A 451 -4.75 4.27 30.04
CA ARG A 451 -3.41 4.86 29.94
C ARG A 451 -3.44 6.32 29.49
N PHE A 452 -4.41 6.70 28.67
CA PHE A 452 -4.58 8.09 28.25
C PHE A 452 -5.24 8.94 29.35
N ALA A 453 -6.12 8.38 30.17
CA ALA A 453 -6.60 9.06 31.38
C ALA A 453 -5.49 9.30 32.40
N GLN A 454 -4.61 8.32 32.63
CA GLN A 454 -3.42 8.51 33.45
C GLN A 454 -2.52 9.63 32.90
N LEU A 455 -2.33 9.68 31.58
CA LEU A 455 -1.57 10.75 30.93
C LEU A 455 -2.24 12.12 31.10
N ASN A 456 -3.55 12.20 30.88
CA ASN A 456 -4.32 13.44 31.06
C ASN A 456 -4.20 13.94 32.51
N ALA A 457 -4.32 13.05 33.50
CA ALA A 457 -4.11 13.37 34.91
C ALA A 457 -2.68 13.87 35.20
N LEU A 458 -1.63 13.23 34.67
CA LEU A 458 -0.25 13.72 34.81
C LEU A 458 -0.06 15.13 34.28
N ILE A 459 -0.56 15.39 33.07
CA ILE A 459 -0.44 16.70 32.43
C ILE A 459 -1.19 17.75 33.25
N LYS A 460 -2.41 17.44 33.72
CA LYS A 460 -3.18 18.33 34.58
C LYS A 460 -2.48 18.61 35.92
N LEU A 461 -1.91 17.61 36.57
CA LEU A 461 -1.11 17.80 37.79
C LEU A 461 0.10 18.69 37.55
N CYS A 462 0.83 18.48 36.45
CA CYS A 462 1.95 19.34 36.05
C CYS A 462 1.49 20.79 35.82
N PHE A 463 0.40 20.98 35.06
CA PHE A 463 -0.17 22.31 34.82
C PHE A 463 -0.61 22.99 36.12
N GLY A 464 -1.33 22.26 36.99
CA GLY A 464 -1.76 22.75 38.29
C GLY A 464 -0.58 23.23 39.16
N LYS A 465 0.52 22.48 39.19
CA LYS A 465 1.75 22.89 39.90
C LYS A 465 2.36 24.17 39.32
N ILE A 466 2.36 24.33 37.99
CA ILE A 466 2.84 25.56 37.34
C ILE A 466 1.96 26.75 37.73
N ILE A 467 0.64 26.60 37.68
CA ILE A 467 -0.30 27.66 38.09
C ILE A 467 -0.06 28.09 39.54
N ILE A 468 0.06 27.12 40.46
CA ILE A 468 0.39 27.42 41.86
C ILE A 468 1.71 28.19 41.96
N ARG A 469 2.77 27.71 41.29
CA ARG A 469 4.09 28.33 41.37
C ARG A 469 4.09 29.76 40.81
N ASN A 470 3.43 29.97 39.68
CA ASN A 470 3.26 31.30 39.09
C ASN A 470 2.58 32.26 40.08
N ILE A 471 1.49 31.81 40.71
CA ILE A 471 0.74 32.62 41.67
C ILE A 471 1.57 32.92 42.93
N GLU A 472 2.34 31.97 43.44
CA GLU A 472 3.27 32.20 44.55
C GLU A 472 4.29 33.30 44.21
N LEU A 473 4.86 33.27 43.01
CA LEU A 473 5.80 34.29 42.54
C LEU A 473 5.12 35.66 42.37
N PHE A 474 3.88 35.70 41.87
CA PHE A 474 3.10 36.94 41.78
C PHE A 474 2.85 37.54 43.16
N ARG A 475 2.47 36.72 44.16
CA ARG A 475 2.24 37.19 45.53
C ARG A 475 3.53 37.61 46.24
N ALA A 476 4.66 37.02 45.86
CA ALA A 476 5.98 37.42 46.34
C ALA A 476 6.50 38.70 45.67
N ASN A 477 5.76 39.30 44.73
CA ASN A 477 6.20 40.42 43.90
C ASN A 477 7.55 40.15 43.21
N ALA A 478 7.74 38.90 42.74
CA ALA A 478 8.96 38.50 42.04
C ALA A 478 9.18 39.38 40.81
N THR A 479 10.43 39.78 40.57
CA THR A 479 10.79 40.51 39.34
C THR A 479 10.64 39.61 38.11
N ALA A 480 10.59 40.21 36.91
CA ALA A 480 10.55 39.43 35.67
C ALA A 480 11.74 38.46 35.55
N GLU A 481 12.93 38.88 36.00
CA GLU A 481 14.13 38.04 36.01
C GLU A 481 13.99 36.86 36.99
N GLN A 482 13.51 37.10 38.20
CA GLN A 482 13.25 36.04 39.18
C GLN A 482 12.18 35.06 38.68
N PHE A 483 11.16 35.55 37.99
CA PHE A 483 10.10 34.72 37.42
C PHE A 483 10.60 33.81 36.29
N ILE A 484 11.47 34.32 35.42
CA ILE A 484 12.05 33.56 34.31
C ILE A 484 13.07 32.54 34.81
N ASN A 485 13.86 32.90 35.82
CA ASN A 485 14.95 32.06 36.33
C ASN A 485 14.53 31.15 37.50
N ASP A 486 13.25 31.09 37.86
CA ASP A 486 12.78 30.22 38.94
C ASP A 486 12.99 28.73 38.59
N GLU A 487 13.85 28.05 39.36
CA GLU A 487 14.25 26.67 39.10
C GLU A 487 13.07 25.68 39.14
N VAL A 488 12.14 25.86 40.10
CA VAL A 488 10.96 25.00 40.26
C VAL A 488 10.06 25.13 39.04
N ARG A 489 9.75 26.37 38.64
CA ARG A 489 8.95 26.65 37.45
C ARG A 489 9.60 26.09 36.18
N ASN A 490 10.90 26.28 36.01
CA ASN A 490 11.63 25.79 34.85
C ASN A 490 11.64 24.26 34.77
N SER A 491 11.81 23.58 35.92
CA SER A 491 11.70 22.11 35.98
C SER A 491 10.31 21.62 35.58
N LEU A 492 9.24 22.27 36.03
CA LEU A 492 7.87 21.91 35.65
C LEU A 492 7.57 22.20 34.18
N LEU A 493 8.11 23.28 33.63
CA LEU A 493 8.00 23.59 32.20
C LEU A 493 8.76 22.57 31.34
N GLN A 494 9.90 22.06 31.82
CA GLN A 494 10.63 20.98 31.15
C GLN A 494 9.85 19.66 31.19
N GLU A 495 9.20 19.34 32.32
CA GLU A 495 8.28 18.20 32.43
C GLU A 495 7.12 18.34 31.43
N ALA A 496 6.53 19.53 31.32
CA ALA A 496 5.49 19.83 30.35
C ALA A 496 5.96 19.68 28.88
N GLN A 497 7.17 20.14 28.56
CA GLN A 497 7.77 19.95 27.24
C GLN A 497 7.95 18.47 26.92
N THR A 498 8.28 17.65 27.92
CA THR A 498 8.40 16.19 27.77
C THR A 498 7.05 15.56 27.42
N TYR A 499 5.96 15.96 28.08
CA TYR A 499 4.62 15.51 27.72
C TYR A 499 4.16 16.00 26.34
N ALA A 500 4.50 17.24 25.97
CA ALA A 500 4.19 17.78 24.65
C ALA A 500 4.94 17.01 23.55
N PHE A 501 6.21 16.67 23.78
CA PHE A 501 6.98 15.81 22.90
C PHE A 501 6.34 14.41 22.77
N TYR A 502 5.96 13.79 23.89
CA TYR A 502 5.28 12.51 23.87
C TYR A 502 3.95 12.56 23.09
N LEU A 503 3.11 13.58 23.30
CA LEU A 503 1.85 13.75 22.58
C LEU A 503 2.04 13.98 21.07
N ALA A 504 3.13 14.64 20.66
CA ALA A 504 3.43 14.81 19.24
C ALA A 504 3.69 13.47 18.52
N TRP A 505 4.19 12.46 19.25
CA TRP A 505 4.55 11.14 18.71
C TRP A 505 3.65 10.00 19.18
N THR A 506 2.64 10.29 20.00
CA THR A 506 1.78 9.26 20.59
C THR A 506 0.99 8.49 19.53
N ASN A 507 0.62 9.14 18.42
CA ASN A 507 -0.08 8.51 17.30
C ASN A 507 0.77 7.41 16.64
N GLN A 508 2.10 7.46 16.73
CA GLN A 508 2.96 6.43 16.17
C GLN A 508 2.97 5.20 17.07
N ARG A 509 2.92 5.37 18.40
CA ARG A 509 3.03 4.29 19.39
C ARG A 509 1.70 3.76 19.93
N ASN A 510 0.62 4.49 19.75
CA ASN A 510 -0.68 4.15 20.30
C ASN A 510 -1.78 4.21 19.23
N MET A 511 -2.75 3.31 19.34
CA MET A 511 -3.94 3.20 18.51
C MET A 511 -5.03 2.60 19.38
N ASN A 512 -6.17 3.29 19.49
CA ASN A 512 -7.32 2.78 20.23
C ASN A 512 -7.88 1.51 19.56
N VAL A 513 -8.86 0.87 20.21
CA VAL A 513 -9.53 -0.34 19.73
C VAL A 513 -10.02 -0.14 18.28
N PHE A 514 -9.62 -1.07 17.42
CA PHE A 514 -9.98 -1.11 16.01
C PHE A 514 -10.34 -2.54 15.56
N PRO A 515 -11.49 -2.77 14.90
CA PRO A 515 -12.56 -1.81 14.62
C PRO A 515 -13.22 -1.26 15.90
N ALA A 516 -13.74 -0.03 15.81
CA ALA A 516 -14.23 0.72 16.97
C ALA A 516 -15.64 0.30 17.44
N GLY A 517 -16.49 -0.22 16.53
CA GLY A 517 -17.83 -0.66 16.91
C GLY A 517 -17.81 -1.82 17.90
N GLN A 518 -18.76 -1.87 18.84
CA GLN A 518 -18.77 -2.84 19.94
C GLN A 518 -18.70 -4.30 19.46
N ASP A 519 -19.45 -4.63 18.41
CA ASP A 519 -19.51 -5.97 17.80
C ASP A 519 -18.78 -6.06 16.44
N GLU A 520 -18.02 -5.02 16.08
CA GLU A 520 -17.27 -5.00 14.83
C GLU A 520 -15.91 -5.68 14.97
N TYR A 521 -15.57 -6.55 14.03
CA TYR A 521 -14.27 -7.20 13.95
C TYR A 521 -13.74 -7.03 12.54
N ILE A 522 -12.44 -7.23 12.33
CA ILE A 522 -11.88 -7.27 10.98
C ILE A 522 -12.71 -8.28 10.17
N PRO A 523 -13.34 -7.87 9.05
CA PRO A 523 -14.30 -8.73 8.36
C PRO A 523 -13.60 -9.91 7.68
N GLU A 524 -14.40 -10.91 7.32
CA GLU A 524 -13.93 -12.02 6.49
C GLU A 524 -13.27 -11.50 5.21
N ASN A 525 -12.14 -12.08 4.84
CA ASN A 525 -11.29 -11.64 3.73
C ASN A 525 -10.75 -10.20 3.84
N ALA A 526 -10.57 -9.67 5.04
CA ALA A 526 -9.79 -8.45 5.25
C ALA A 526 -8.67 -8.69 6.27
N TYR A 527 -7.62 -7.87 6.17
CA TYR A 527 -6.44 -8.00 7.02
C TYR A 527 -5.96 -6.62 7.44
N PHE A 528 -5.40 -6.54 8.65
CA PHE A 528 -4.67 -5.37 9.10
C PHE A 528 -3.18 -5.60 8.89
N MET A 529 -2.46 -4.57 8.44
CA MET A 529 -1.07 -4.71 8.04
C MET A 529 -0.25 -3.54 8.54
N MET A 530 0.98 -3.83 8.95
CA MET A 530 1.95 -2.82 9.35
C MET A 530 3.32 -3.23 8.81
N GLY A 531 4.18 -2.25 8.61
CA GLY A 531 5.59 -2.47 8.36
C GLY A 531 6.34 -2.66 9.68
N ASP A 532 7.51 -3.28 9.57
CA ASP A 532 8.36 -3.63 10.70
C ASP A 532 8.93 -2.39 11.41
N ASN A 533 9.27 -1.34 10.66
CA ASN A 533 9.62 -0.03 11.21
C ASN A 533 8.35 0.74 11.60
N ARG A 534 8.03 0.72 12.89
CA ARG A 534 6.73 1.18 13.38
C ARG A 534 6.55 2.69 13.36
N PHE A 535 7.64 3.46 13.48
CA PHE A 535 7.61 4.92 13.34
C PHE A 535 7.37 5.38 11.89
N ASN A 536 7.74 4.55 10.89
CA ASN A 536 7.56 4.85 9.47
C ASN A 536 6.45 4.01 8.79
N SER A 537 5.67 3.25 9.57
CA SER A 537 4.53 2.47 9.06
C SER A 537 3.19 3.14 9.39
N THR A 538 2.85 4.17 8.64
CA THR A 538 1.65 5.00 8.88
C THR A 538 0.48 4.67 7.94
N ASP A 539 0.72 4.01 6.81
CA ASP A 539 -0.27 3.86 5.71
C ASP A 539 -1.63 3.29 6.13
N MET A 540 -1.65 2.35 7.08
CA MET A 540 -2.88 1.69 7.57
C MET A 540 -3.44 2.27 8.87
N ARG A 541 -2.72 3.18 9.52
CA ARG A 541 -3.07 3.73 10.85
C ARG A 541 -3.43 5.20 10.84
N HIS A 542 -2.95 5.93 9.83
CA HIS A 542 -3.01 7.38 9.81
C HIS A 542 -3.70 7.91 8.56
N SER A 543 -4.34 9.06 8.71
CA SER A 543 -4.81 9.90 7.61
C SER A 543 -3.84 11.06 7.37
N THR A 544 -4.04 11.77 6.26
CA THR A 544 -3.34 13.03 5.97
C THR A 544 -3.92 14.23 6.72
N VAL A 545 -5.08 14.07 7.39
CA VAL A 545 -5.81 15.13 8.07
C VAL A 545 -5.62 15.01 9.58
N PHE A 546 -5.14 16.09 10.20
CA PHE A 546 -5.04 16.21 11.65
C PHE A 546 -6.33 16.79 12.22
N LYS A 547 -6.81 16.21 13.31
CA LYS A 547 -7.99 16.63 14.06
C LYS A 547 -7.59 16.90 15.51
N LEU A 548 -8.08 18.01 16.06
CA LEU A 548 -7.91 18.30 17.48
C LEU A 548 -8.75 17.28 18.28
N THR A 549 -8.08 16.47 19.09
CA THR A 549 -8.68 15.34 19.80
C THR A 549 -8.35 15.45 21.29
N SER A 550 -9.27 15.03 22.17
CA SER A 550 -9.00 14.94 23.60
C SER A 550 -8.05 13.78 23.91
N VAL A 551 -7.16 14.00 24.87
CA VAL A 551 -6.32 12.94 25.45
C VAL A 551 -7.24 11.93 26.15
N ASP A 552 -8.15 12.39 27.00
CA ASP A 552 -9.18 11.56 27.63
C ASP A 552 -10.56 11.93 27.09
N LYS A 553 -11.24 10.96 26.46
CA LYS A 553 -12.59 11.17 25.91
C LYS A 553 -13.66 11.33 26.99
N ASN A 554 -13.39 10.85 28.21
CA ASN A 554 -14.33 10.87 29.32
C ASN A 554 -14.15 12.08 30.24
N ASP A 555 -13.26 13.01 29.87
CA ASP A 555 -13.01 14.25 30.57
C ASP A 555 -13.48 15.45 29.75
N VAL A 556 -14.46 16.18 30.30
CA VAL A 556 -15.07 17.35 29.65
C VAL A 556 -14.06 18.47 29.37
N GLN A 557 -13.05 18.64 30.24
CA GLN A 557 -11.99 19.63 30.08
C GLN A 557 -10.64 18.94 29.86
N SER A 558 -10.62 17.85 29.09
CA SER A 558 -9.40 17.12 28.76
C SER A 558 -8.38 18.02 28.06
N ILE A 559 -7.10 17.74 28.32
CA ILE A 559 -6.02 18.21 27.44
C ILE A 559 -6.30 17.73 26.02
N ARG A 560 -5.95 18.54 25.02
CA ARG A 560 -6.14 18.21 23.61
C ARG A 560 -4.81 18.19 22.86
N PHE A 561 -4.78 17.43 21.78
CA PHE A 561 -3.63 17.32 20.88
C PHE A 561 -4.08 17.04 19.46
N LEU A 562 -3.20 17.25 18.48
CA LEU A 562 -3.47 16.95 17.10
C LEU A 562 -3.26 15.45 16.84
N SER A 563 -4.33 14.76 16.46
CA SER A 563 -4.29 13.36 16.05
C SER A 563 -4.72 13.19 14.61
N ASN A 564 -4.00 12.34 13.88
CA ASN A 564 -4.37 11.89 12.53
C ASN A 564 -4.63 10.38 12.49
N ILE A 565 -4.89 9.74 13.63
CA ILE A 565 -5.22 8.31 13.71
C ILE A 565 -6.53 8.03 12.97
N GLU A 566 -6.46 7.15 11.98
CA GLU A 566 -7.58 6.65 11.19
C GLU A 566 -7.25 5.24 10.68
N PRO A 567 -7.31 4.24 11.57
CA PRO A 567 -6.94 2.88 11.22
C PRO A 567 -7.91 2.26 10.21
N LYS A 568 -7.37 1.43 9.31
CA LYS A 568 -8.13 0.75 8.27
C LYS A 568 -7.60 -0.66 8.01
N TYR A 569 -8.51 -1.59 7.75
CA TYR A 569 -8.16 -2.92 7.23
C TYR A 569 -8.19 -2.90 5.69
N VAL A 570 -7.49 -3.86 5.09
CA VAL A 570 -7.36 -3.98 3.64
C VAL A 570 -8.06 -5.26 3.19
N PRO A 571 -9.03 -5.18 2.26
CA PRO A 571 -9.61 -6.36 1.62
C PRO A 571 -8.56 -7.22 0.93
N ALA A 572 -8.71 -8.54 0.99
CA ALA A 572 -7.79 -9.51 0.41
C ALA A 572 -7.58 -9.31 -1.10
N GLU A 573 -8.60 -8.79 -1.79
CA GLU A 573 -8.53 -8.41 -3.20
C GLU A 573 -7.49 -7.32 -3.50
N LYS A 574 -7.18 -6.43 -2.56
CA LYS A 574 -6.14 -5.42 -2.74
C LYS A 574 -4.72 -5.99 -2.58
N ILE A 575 -4.59 -7.25 -2.13
CA ILE A 575 -3.30 -7.92 -2.01
C ILE A 575 -2.90 -8.49 -3.37
N LEU A 576 -1.81 -7.94 -3.92
CA LEU A 576 -1.26 -8.32 -5.21
C LEU A 576 -0.44 -9.61 -5.18
N GLY A 577 0.17 -9.94 -4.03
CA GLY A 577 1.07 -11.08 -3.92
C GLY A 577 1.68 -11.27 -2.53
N THR A 578 2.31 -12.41 -2.31
CA THR A 578 3.17 -12.67 -1.13
C THR A 578 4.64 -12.56 -1.54
N THR A 579 5.47 -11.88 -0.75
CA THR A 579 6.92 -11.91 -0.96
C THR A 579 7.52 -13.23 -0.48
N ILE A 580 8.24 -13.92 -1.35
CA ILE A 580 8.89 -15.22 -1.01
C ILE A 580 10.41 -15.17 -1.07
N LEU A 581 10.98 -14.18 -1.75
CA LEU A 581 12.41 -14.09 -2.00
C LEU A 581 12.84 -12.64 -1.94
N ARG A 582 13.93 -12.39 -1.20
CA ARG A 582 14.68 -11.14 -1.15
C ARG A 582 15.99 -11.32 -1.91
N VAL A 583 16.29 -10.38 -2.80
CA VAL A 583 17.54 -10.30 -3.57
C VAL A 583 18.20 -8.97 -3.25
N PHE A 584 19.43 -9.05 -2.75
CA PHE A 584 20.21 -7.87 -2.40
C PHE A 584 20.73 -7.15 -3.64
N PRO A 585 20.81 -5.81 -3.62
CA PRO A 585 21.40 -5.06 -4.72
C PRO A 585 22.90 -5.33 -4.81
N PHE A 586 23.44 -5.33 -6.04
CA PHE A 586 24.84 -5.66 -6.26
C PHE A 586 25.82 -4.76 -5.50
N SER A 587 25.44 -3.50 -5.25
CA SER A 587 26.23 -2.53 -4.48
C SER A 587 26.48 -2.93 -3.03
N ARG A 588 25.80 -3.95 -2.50
CA ARG A 588 26.03 -4.48 -1.14
C ARG A 588 26.99 -5.67 -1.10
N PHE A 589 27.30 -6.31 -2.23
CA PHE A 589 28.29 -7.40 -2.23
C PHE A 589 29.69 -6.84 -1.97
N GLY A 590 30.39 -7.38 -0.96
CA GLY A 590 31.72 -6.94 -0.53
C GLY A 590 31.73 -5.79 0.49
N ALA A 591 30.56 -5.29 0.89
CA ALA A 591 30.44 -4.28 1.94
C ALA A 591 30.00 -4.85 3.30
N LEU A 592 29.60 -6.13 3.34
CA LEU A 592 29.16 -6.87 4.52
C LEU A 592 30.32 -7.52 5.27
#